data_AF-A0A533YIJ2-F1
#
_entry.id   AF-A0A533YIJ2-F1
#
_cell.length_a   1.000
_cell.length_b   1.000
_cell.length_c   1.000
_cell.angle_alpha   90.00
_cell.angle_beta   90.00
_cell.angle_gamma   90.00
#
_symmetry.space_group_name_H-M   'P 1'
#
loop_
_entity.id
_entity.type
_entity.pdbx_description
1 polymer ?
#
loop_
_entity_poly.entity_id
_entity_poly.type
_entity_poly.pdbx_seq_one_letter_code
_entity_poly.pdbx_strand_id
1 'polypeptide(L)'
;YKRLTASAQMGDLAHLHGELVDRYGAPPEPVERLFEVMELRLLAKALRVAAIQVRPTVVAFSFDEKALPPQAGLQALMDENRARLRFTTPHSFELLGVDSEWKAVFPEIKRVLHVLASYDKKPIASA
;
A
#
# COMPACT_ATOMS: atom_id res chain seq x y z
N TYR A 1 -7.96 -17.13 -6.01
CA TYR A 1 -6.52 -17.03 -5.67
C TYR A 1 -5.60 -16.85 -6.87
N LYS A 2 -5.44 -17.82 -7.78
CA LYS A 2 -4.49 -17.71 -8.92
C LYS A 2 -4.63 -16.41 -9.75
N ARG A 3 -5.86 -15.98 -10.05
CA ARG A 3 -6.15 -14.74 -10.79
C ARG A 3 -5.75 -13.48 -10.01
N LEU A 4 -6.07 -13.41 -8.70
CA LEU A 4 -5.66 -12.31 -7.82
C LEU A 4 -4.14 -12.14 -7.77
N THR A 5 -3.41 -13.24 -7.65
CA THR A 5 -1.94 -13.18 -7.58
C THR A 5 -1.31 -12.76 -8.91
N ALA A 6 -2.00 -13.05 -10.03
CA ALA A 6 -1.58 -12.74 -11.39
C ALA A 6 -1.93 -11.32 -11.86
N SER A 7 -2.90 -10.65 -11.21
CA SER A 7 -3.20 -9.23 -11.46
C SER A 7 -1.93 -8.39 -11.31
N ALA A 8 -1.59 -7.65 -12.36
CA ALA A 8 -0.36 -6.86 -12.45
C ALA A 8 -0.61 -5.36 -12.26
N GLN A 9 -1.85 -4.92 -12.44
CA GLN A 9 -2.28 -3.52 -12.35
C GLN A 9 -3.65 -3.39 -11.69
N MET A 10 -3.99 -2.17 -11.27
CA MET A 10 -5.24 -1.88 -10.55
C MET A 10 -6.48 -2.21 -11.37
N GLY A 11 -6.42 -2.02 -12.70
CA GLY A 11 -7.50 -2.35 -13.63
C GLY A 11 -7.86 -3.84 -13.63
N ASP A 12 -6.85 -4.73 -13.60
CA ASP A 12 -7.08 -6.18 -13.54
C ASP A 12 -7.82 -6.58 -12.27
N LEU A 13 -7.47 -5.93 -11.16
CA LEU A 13 -8.07 -6.21 -9.86
C LEU A 13 -9.52 -5.72 -9.80
N ALA A 14 -9.80 -4.53 -10.33
CA ALA A 14 -11.14 -3.98 -10.43
C ALA A 14 -12.04 -4.82 -11.36
N HIS A 15 -11.52 -5.29 -12.49
CA HIS A 15 -12.24 -6.18 -13.40
C HIS A 15 -12.59 -7.51 -12.72
N LEU A 16 -11.63 -8.11 -12.00
CA LEU A 16 -11.84 -9.35 -11.26
C LEU A 16 -12.87 -9.19 -10.13
N HIS A 17 -12.89 -8.04 -9.45
CA HIS A 17 -13.91 -7.73 -8.43
C HIS A 17 -15.31 -7.64 -9.07
N GLY A 18 -15.44 -6.91 -10.17
CA GLY A 18 -16.70 -6.79 -10.91
C GLY A 18 -17.24 -8.14 -11.39
N GLU A 19 -16.39 -9.00 -11.96
CA GLU A 19 -16.78 -10.37 -12.33
C GLU A 19 -17.24 -11.20 -11.12
N LEU A 20 -16.58 -11.03 -9.97
CA LEU A 20 -16.93 -11.77 -8.76
C LEU A 20 -18.31 -11.33 -8.25
N VAL A 21 -18.59 -10.03 -8.26
CA VAL A 21 -19.90 -9.47 -7.89
C VAL A 21 -20.99 -9.92 -8.85
N ASP A 22 -20.75 -9.87 -10.16
CA ASP A 22 -21.71 -10.29 -11.19
C ASP A 22 -22.11 -11.76 -11.04
N ARG A 23 -21.13 -12.63 -10.77
CA ARG A 23 -21.34 -14.08 -10.71
C ARG A 23 -21.82 -14.60 -9.36
N TYR A 24 -21.42 -13.95 -8.27
CA TYR A 24 -21.61 -14.49 -6.92
C TYR A 24 -22.29 -13.50 -5.95
N GLY A 25 -22.61 -12.30 -6.41
CA GLY A 25 -23.16 -11.23 -5.58
C GLY A 25 -22.10 -10.55 -4.71
N ALA A 26 -22.56 -9.77 -3.73
CA ALA A 26 -21.68 -8.99 -2.87
C ALA A 26 -20.68 -9.91 -2.12
N PRO A 27 -19.36 -9.67 -2.25
CA PRO A 27 -18.35 -10.47 -1.55
C PRO A 27 -18.49 -10.33 -0.03
N PRO A 28 -18.25 -11.41 0.73
CA PRO A 28 -18.18 -11.32 2.18
C PRO A 28 -16.92 -10.56 2.61
N GLU A 29 -16.92 -10.03 3.84
CA GLU A 29 -15.83 -9.19 4.36
C GLU A 29 -14.41 -9.78 4.17
N PRO A 30 -14.13 -11.07 4.43
CA PRO A 30 -12.80 -11.62 4.22
C PRO A 30 -12.32 -11.56 2.75
N VAL A 31 -13.25 -11.60 1.80
CA VAL A 31 -12.94 -11.49 0.37
C VAL A 31 -12.63 -10.05 0.02
N GLU A 32 -13.40 -9.08 0.52
CA GLU A 32 -13.09 -7.65 0.34
C GLU A 32 -11.70 -7.31 0.89
N ARG A 33 -11.37 -7.79 2.09
CA ARG A 33 -10.03 -7.61 2.68
C ARG A 33 -8.92 -8.20 1.81
N LEU A 34 -9.17 -9.31 1.12
CA LEU A 34 -8.19 -9.90 0.21
C LEU A 34 -7.95 -8.99 -1.01
N PHE A 35 -8.99 -8.36 -1.56
CA PHE A 35 -8.85 -7.36 -2.62
C PHE A 35 -8.07 -6.14 -2.13
N GLU A 36 -8.37 -5.65 -0.93
CA GLU A 36 -7.63 -4.54 -0.30
C GLU A 36 -6.14 -4.88 -0.13
N VAL A 37 -5.80 -6.09 0.35
CA VAL A 37 -4.40 -6.55 0.43
C VAL A 37 -3.74 -6.62 -0.95
N MET A 38 -4.46 -7.03 -2.00
CA MET A 38 -3.94 -7.04 -3.37
C MET A 38 -3.71 -5.65 -3.94
N GLU A 39 -4.59 -4.70 -3.63
CA GLU A 39 -4.37 -3.30 -3.94
C GLU A 39 -3.09 -2.78 -3.27
N LEU A 40 -2.93 -3.00 -1.96
CA LEU A 40 -1.71 -2.60 -1.24
C LEU A 40 -0.46 -3.24 -1.84
N ARG A 41 -0.53 -4.53 -2.21
CA ARG A 41 0.59 -5.25 -2.84
C ARG A 41 0.99 -4.61 -4.17
N LEU A 42 0.04 -4.20 -5.01
CA LEU A 42 0.32 -3.56 -6.29
C LEU A 42 1.01 -2.20 -6.10
N LEU A 43 0.50 -1.36 -5.20
CA LEU A 43 1.08 -0.06 -4.87
C LEU A 43 2.49 -0.22 -4.27
N ALA A 44 2.65 -1.13 -3.30
CA ALA A 44 3.92 -1.44 -2.67
C ALA A 44 4.97 -1.92 -3.69
N LYS A 45 4.56 -2.80 -4.61
CA LYS A 45 5.44 -3.32 -5.66
C LYS A 45 5.95 -2.24 -6.59
N ALA A 46 5.08 -1.30 -7.02
CA ALA A 46 5.47 -0.18 -7.87
C ALA A 46 6.56 0.69 -7.20
N LEU A 47 6.43 0.89 -5.88
CA LEU A 47 7.37 1.65 -5.05
C LEU A 47 8.58 0.86 -4.55
N ARG A 48 8.69 -0.44 -4.90
CA ARG A 48 9.72 -1.35 -4.40
C ARG A 48 9.77 -1.46 -2.86
N VAL A 49 8.60 -1.36 -2.24
CA VAL A 49 8.39 -1.68 -0.83
C VAL A 49 8.45 -3.20 -0.67
N ALA A 50 9.45 -3.68 0.05
CA ALA A 50 9.68 -5.09 0.31
C ALA A 50 8.76 -5.64 1.41
N ALA A 51 8.42 -4.84 2.42
CA ALA A 51 7.54 -5.25 3.50
C ALA A 51 6.73 -4.09 4.08
N ILE A 52 5.50 -4.40 4.47
CA ILE A 52 4.65 -3.54 5.31
C ILE A 52 4.24 -4.38 6.51
N GLN A 53 4.56 -3.90 7.72
CA GLN A 53 4.31 -4.63 8.96
C GLN A 53 3.41 -3.78 9.85
N VAL A 54 2.22 -4.30 10.16
CA VAL A 54 1.32 -3.71 11.14
C VAL A 54 1.63 -4.31 12.50
N ARG A 55 1.91 -3.44 13.47
CA ARG A 55 2.15 -3.76 14.88
C ARG A 55 1.21 -2.91 15.75
N PRO A 56 1.04 -3.22 17.04
CA PRO A 56 0.24 -2.37 17.92
C PRO A 56 0.72 -0.92 17.85
N THR A 57 -0.16 -0.01 17.44
CA THR A 57 0.09 1.44 17.30
C THR A 57 1.12 1.88 16.25
N VAL A 58 1.70 0.95 15.47
CA VAL A 58 2.80 1.28 14.54
C VAL A 58 2.67 0.51 13.23
N VAL A 59 2.89 1.20 12.10
CA VAL A 59 3.07 0.56 10.79
C VAL A 59 4.48 0.82 10.29
N ALA A 60 5.23 -0.23 10.00
CA ALA A 60 6.57 -0.13 9.43
C ALA A 60 6.55 -0.41 7.93
N PHE A 61 7.30 0.39 7.18
CA PHE A 61 7.50 0.28 5.75
C PHE A 61 8.99 0.04 5.50
N SER A 62 9.32 -1.04 4.79
CA SER A 62 10.70 -1.38 4.42
C SER A 62 10.80 -1.49 2.91
N PHE A 63 11.74 -0.76 2.33
CA PHE A 63 12.06 -0.78 0.91
C PHE A 63 13.15 -1.82 0.64
N ASP A 64 13.25 -2.27 -0.62
CA ASP A 64 14.37 -3.11 -1.00
C ASP A 64 15.72 -2.36 -0.87
N GLU A 65 16.81 -3.08 -0.67
CA GLU A 65 18.15 -2.48 -0.46
C GLU A 65 18.64 -1.64 -1.64
N LYS A 66 18.02 -1.81 -2.82
CA LYS A 66 18.37 -1.15 -4.07
C LYS A 66 17.40 0.00 -4.40
N ALA A 67 16.50 0.35 -3.49
CA ALA A 67 15.51 1.40 -3.64
C ALA A 67 15.51 2.26 -2.38
N LEU A 68 15.45 3.57 -2.60
CA LEU A 68 15.17 4.51 -1.53
C LEU A 68 13.73 5.00 -1.70
N PRO A 69 13.04 5.33 -0.59
CA PRO A 69 11.76 6.01 -0.67
C PRO A 69 11.88 7.29 -1.52
N PRO A 70 10.87 7.63 -2.34
CA PRO A 70 10.82 8.91 -3.04
C PRO A 70 10.98 10.08 -2.06
N GLN A 71 12.10 10.81 -2.17
CA GLN A 71 12.48 11.80 -1.15
C GLN A 71 11.45 12.94 -1.00
N ALA A 72 10.87 13.40 -2.11
CA ALA A 72 9.83 14.43 -2.09
C ALA A 72 8.52 13.93 -1.45
N GLY A 73 8.12 12.69 -1.74
CA GLY A 73 6.93 12.09 -1.11
C GLY A 73 7.15 11.83 0.38
N LEU A 74 8.37 11.46 0.76
CA LEU A 74 8.74 11.27 2.14
C LEU A 74 8.72 12.60 2.93
N GLN A 75 9.20 13.69 2.33
CA GLN A 75 9.08 15.03 2.90
C GLN A 75 7.61 15.43 3.06
N ALA A 76 6.77 15.20 2.04
CA ALA A 76 5.33 15.47 2.14
C ALA A 76 4.68 14.68 3.29
N LEU A 77 5.02 13.40 3.44
CA LEU A 77 4.55 12.60 4.57
C LEU A 77 5.03 13.12 5.91
N MET A 78 6.26 13.65 6.01
CA MET A 78 6.75 14.27 7.23
C MET A 78 5.98 15.56 7.55
N ASP A 79 5.63 16.36 6.55
CA ASP A 79 4.88 17.60 6.75
C ASP A 79 3.44 17.31 7.21
N GLU A 80 2.81 16.28 6.64
CA GLU A 80 1.45 15.82 6.99
C GLU A 80 1.38 15.09 8.35
N ASN A 81 2.37 14.25 8.65
CA ASN A 81 2.32 13.34 9.79
C ASN A 81 3.25 13.75 10.96
N ARG A 82 4.05 14.81 10.79
CA ARG A 82 5.05 15.34 11.73
C ARG A 82 5.61 14.28 12.68
N ALA A 83 5.30 14.40 13.98
CA ALA A 83 5.85 13.57 15.05
C ALA A 83 5.47 12.08 14.97
N ARG A 84 4.59 11.69 14.03
CA ARG A 84 4.19 10.30 13.81
C ARG A 84 5.10 9.57 12.84
N LEU A 85 5.89 10.26 12.01
CA LEU A 85 6.79 9.58 11.07
C LEU A 85 8.21 9.50 11.64
N ARG A 86 8.75 8.29 11.73
CA ARG A 86 10.10 8.02 12.25
C ARG A 86 10.91 7.17 11.28
N PHE A 87 12.12 7.61 10.97
CA PHE A 87 13.09 6.77 10.25
C PHE A 87 13.74 5.78 11.20
N THR A 88 13.80 4.52 10.77
CA THR A 88 14.52 3.46 11.46
C THR A 88 15.81 3.11 10.73
N THR A 89 15.80 3.14 9.39
CA THR A 89 16.99 3.03 8.54
C THR A 89 16.84 3.91 7.29
N PRO A 90 17.88 4.08 6.44
CA PRO A 90 17.74 4.78 5.16
C PRO A 90 16.68 4.18 4.22
N HIS A 91 16.38 2.89 4.38
CA HIS A 91 15.41 2.14 3.57
C HIS A 91 14.12 1.81 4.33
N SER A 92 13.92 2.34 5.54
CA SER A 92 12.71 2.03 6.31
C SER A 92 12.26 3.17 7.21
N PHE A 93 10.94 3.30 7.33
CA PHE A 93 10.32 4.25 8.22
C PHE A 93 9.08 3.63 8.88
N GLU A 94 8.64 4.28 9.94
CA GLU A 94 7.50 3.87 10.74
C GLU A 94 6.51 5.03 10.87
N LEU A 95 5.22 4.70 10.81
CA LEU A 95 4.12 5.58 11.15
C LEU A 95 3.55 5.17 12.52
N LEU A 96 3.62 6.08 13.48
CA LEU A 96 3.21 5.90 14.87
C LEU A 96 1.75 6.34 15.10
N GLY A 97 1.13 5.80 16.14
CA GLY A 97 -0.24 6.11 16.52
C GLY A 97 -1.26 5.65 15.47
N VAL A 98 -1.01 4.53 14.81
CA VAL A 98 -1.95 3.92 13.85
C VAL A 98 -2.66 2.77 14.54
N ASP A 99 -3.99 2.82 14.59
CA ASP A 99 -4.80 1.70 15.07
C ASP A 99 -4.57 0.47 14.19
N SER A 100 -4.32 -0.69 14.80
CA SER A 100 -4.06 -1.94 14.09
C SER A 100 -5.31 -2.60 13.51
N GLU A 101 -6.50 -2.13 13.86
CA GLU A 101 -7.74 -2.61 13.27
C GLU A 101 -7.76 -2.38 11.76
N TRP A 102 -8.11 -3.42 10.99
CA TRP A 102 -7.98 -3.41 9.53
C TRP A 102 -8.69 -2.22 8.87
N LYS A 103 -9.90 -1.90 9.33
CA LYS A 103 -10.71 -0.76 8.85
C LYS A 103 -10.03 0.59 9.03
N ALA A 104 -9.13 0.71 10.00
CA ALA A 104 -8.36 1.92 10.27
C ALA A 104 -6.97 1.89 9.59
N VAL A 105 -6.26 0.77 9.65
CA VAL A 105 -4.88 0.68 9.12
C VAL A 105 -4.83 0.59 7.59
N PHE A 106 -5.79 -0.07 6.94
CA PHE A 106 -5.83 -0.17 5.48
C PHE A 106 -5.83 1.20 4.78
N PRO A 107 -6.74 2.14 5.09
CA PRO A 107 -6.75 3.45 4.43
C PRO A 107 -5.48 4.26 4.74
N GLU A 108 -4.89 4.12 5.93
CA GLU A 108 -3.62 4.78 6.28
C GLU A 108 -2.45 4.25 5.45
N ILE A 109 -2.30 2.93 5.33
CA ILE A 109 -1.28 2.32 4.46
C ILE A 109 -1.48 2.78 3.01
N LYS A 110 -2.72 2.68 2.51
CA LYS A 110 -3.06 3.07 1.14
C LYS A 110 -2.72 4.54 0.87
N ARG A 111 -3.02 5.44 1.82
CA ARG A 111 -2.69 6.87 1.73
C ARG A 111 -1.17 7.08 1.66
N VAL A 112 -0.41 6.46 2.55
CA VAL A 112 1.07 6.55 2.55
C VAL A 112 1.64 6.13 1.19
N LEU A 113 1.20 4.98 0.66
CA LEU A 113 1.67 4.51 -0.64
C LEU A 113 1.26 5.44 -1.79
N HIS A 114 0.05 6.01 -1.77
CA HIS A 114 -0.37 6.97 -2.79
C HIS A 114 0.46 8.26 -2.77
N VAL A 115 0.71 8.82 -1.58
CA VAL A 115 1.57 10.01 -1.44
C VAL A 115 2.97 9.69 -1.97
N LEU A 116 3.56 8.56 -1.59
CA LEU A 116 4.88 8.19 -2.13
C LEU A 116 4.86 8.04 -3.66
N ALA A 117 3.82 7.42 -4.21
CA ALA A 117 3.67 7.19 -5.65
C ALA A 117 3.48 8.50 -6.45
N SER A 118 2.80 9.51 -5.91
CA SER A 118 2.61 10.79 -6.62
C SER A 118 3.91 11.58 -6.80
N TYR A 119 4.94 11.27 -6.03
CA TYR A 119 6.26 11.90 -6.10
C TYR A 119 7.36 10.98 -6.65
N ASP A 120 7.02 9.75 -7.04
CA ASP A 120 7.95 8.87 -7.73
C ASP A 120 8.11 9.34 -9.19
N LYS A 121 9.30 9.82 -9.55
CA LYS A 121 9.58 10.37 -10.89
C LYS A 121 9.70 9.30 -11.99
N LYS A 122 9.50 8.02 -11.67
CA LYS A 122 9.39 6.98 -12.69
C LYS A 122 7.96 6.96 -13.22
N PRO A 123 7.74 7.17 -14.53
CA PRO A 123 6.41 7.00 -15.09
C PRO A 123 5.94 5.58 -14.81
N ILE A 124 4.77 5.45 -14.19
CA ILE A 124 3.98 4.21 -14.26
C ILE A 124 3.77 4.02 -15.76
N ALA A 125 4.48 3.06 -16.36
CA ALA A 125 4.32 2.74 -17.76
C ALA A 125 2.88 2.28 -17.96
N SER A 126 2.04 3.18 -18.46
CA SER A 126 0.74 2.89 -19.04
C SER A 126 0.97 2.11 -20.33
N ALA A 127 0.65 0.83 -20.32
CA ALA A 127 0.50 -0.02 -21.49
C ALA A 127 -0.79 -0.83 -21.35
#